data_AF-A0AA43DIY3-F1
#
_entry.id   AF-A0AA43DIY3-F1
#
_cell.length_a   1.000
_cell.length_b   1.000
_cell.length_c   1.000
_cell.angle_alpha   90.00
_cell.angle_beta   90.00
_cell.angle_gamma   90.00
#
_symmetry.space_group_name_H-M   'P 1'
#
loop_
_entity.id
_entity.type
_entity.pdbx_description
1 polymer ?
#
loop_
_entity_poly.entity_id
_entity_poly.type
_entity_poly.pdbx_seq_one_letter_code
_entity_poly.pdbx_strand_id
1 'polypeptide(L)' 'MSRHASDEDAEYLTSLLIYNLVERCGGQVHFTAEEIRQMRERLSTKMVQIQLGNDLRLRIIDRLPELQ' A
#
# COMPACT_ATOMS: atom_id res chain seq x y z
N MET A 1 15.92 -12.47 -7.72
CA MET A 1 15.59 -11.66 -8.91
C MET A 1 14.33 -10.88 -8.58
N SER A 2 14.45 -9.60 -8.23
CA SER A 2 13.28 -8.72 -8.08
C SER A 2 12.69 -8.50 -9.47
N ARG A 3 11.68 -9.29 -9.81
CA ARG A 3 10.78 -8.96 -10.92
C ARG A 3 10.27 -7.56 -10.57
N HIS A 4 10.72 -6.56 -11.30
CA HIS A 4 10.05 -5.28 -11.30
C HIS A 4 8.66 -5.63 -11.83
N ALA A 5 7.67 -5.64 -10.94
CA ALA A 5 6.29 -5.72 -11.38
C ALA A 5 6.13 -4.61 -12.42
N SER A 6 5.57 -4.94 -13.58
CA SER A 6 5.19 -3.90 -14.55
C SER A 6 4.31 -2.88 -13.81
N ASP A 7 4.36 -1.61 -14.18
CA ASP A 7 3.46 -0.60 -13.60
C ASP A 7 1.99 -1.06 -13.69
N GLU A 8 1.64 -1.81 -14.74
CA GLU A 8 0.34 -2.47 -14.93
C GLU A 8 0.05 -3.55 -13.88
N ASP A 9 1.04 -4.38 -13.53
CA ASP A 9 0.90 -5.41 -12.48
C ASP A 9 0.71 -4.75 -11.11
N ALA A 10 1.40 -3.63 -10.87
CA ALA A 10 1.29 -2.86 -9.64
C ALA A 10 -0.09 -2.18 -9.51
N GLU A 11 -0.62 -1.64 -10.60
CA GLU A 11 -1.97 -1.04 -10.64
C GLU A 11 -3.05 -2.10 -10.40
N TYR A 12 -2.96 -3.24 -11.08
CA TYR A 12 -3.88 -4.37 -10.89
C TYR A 12 -3.86 -4.87 -9.45
N LEU A 13 -2.67 -5.10 -8.89
CA LEU A 13 -2.51 -5.55 -7.52
C LEU A 13 -3.06 -4.52 -6.52
N THR A 14 -2.83 -3.24 -6.76
CA THR A 14 -3.36 -2.16 -5.92
C THR A 14 -4.89 -2.18 -5.92
N SER A 15 -5.50 -2.33 -7.08
CA SER A 15 -6.96 -2.40 -7.23
C SER A 15 -7.55 -3.59 -6.47
N LEU A 16 -6.94 -4.77 -6.60
CA LEU A 16 -7.33 -5.98 -5.88
C LEU A 16 -7.25 -5.79 -4.36
N LEU A 17 -6.16 -5.19 -3.88
CA LEU A 17 -5.94 -4.96 -2.45
C LEU A 17 -6.92 -3.94 -1.86
N ILE A 18 -7.23 -2.87 -2.61
CA ILE A 18 -8.23 -1.88 -2.19
C ILE A 18 -9.61 -2.55 -2.13
N TYR A 19 -9.99 -3.32 -3.15
CA TYR A 19 -11.27 -4.04 -3.15
C TYR A 19 -11.41 -4.93 -1.91
N ASN A 20 -10.43 -5.80 -1.66
CA ASN A 20 -10.43 -6.70 -0.51
C ASN A 20 -10.45 -5.95 0.83
N LEU A 21 -9.77 -4.80 0.94
CA LEU A 21 -9.82 -3.97 2.15
C LEU A 21 -11.25 -3.44 2.38
N VAL A 22 -11.87 -2.86 1.34
CA VAL A 22 -13.21 -2.29 1.44
C VAL A 22 -14.24 -3.37 1.74
N GLU A 23 -14.16 -4.52 1.09
CA GLU A 23 -15.01 -5.68 1.35
C GLU A 23 -14.91 -6.13 2.81
N ARG A 24 -13.68 -6.28 3.34
CA ARG A 24 -13.44 -6.66 4.74
C ARG A 24 -13.91 -5.62 5.75
N CYS A 25 -14.04 -4.36 5.35
CA CYS A 25 -14.60 -3.27 6.16
C CYS A 25 -16.13 -3.16 6.07
N GLY A 26 -16.82 -4.12 5.42
CA GLY A 26 -18.27 -4.11 5.30
C GLY A 26 -18.78 -3.38 4.05
N GLY A 27 -17.94 -3.24 3.02
CA GLY A 27 -18.30 -2.65 1.73
C GLY A 27 -18.10 -1.14 1.65
N GLN A 28 -17.70 -0.47 2.73
CA GLN A 28 -17.42 0.95 2.74
C GLN A 28 -16.30 1.28 3.74
N VAL A 29 -15.40 2.17 3.34
CA VAL A 29 -14.41 2.80 4.23
C VAL A 29 -14.59 4.30 4.14
N HIS A 30 -14.65 4.97 5.28
CA HIS A 30 -14.79 6.42 5.36
C HIS A 30 -13.53 7.01 6.00
N PHE A 31 -13.06 8.12 5.43
CA PHE A 31 -11.96 8.89 5.98
C PHE A 31 -12.35 10.36 6.04
N THR A 32 -12.07 10.99 7.16
CA THR A 32 -12.13 12.44 7.33
C THR A 32 -10.96 13.11 6.61
N ALA A 33 -11.09 14.41 6.32
CA ALA A 33 -9.99 15.19 5.75
C ALA A 33 -8.74 15.19 6.64
N GLU A 34 -8.94 15.16 7.96
CA GLU A 34 -7.85 15.10 8.93
C GLU A 34 -7.07 13.79 8.86
N GLU A 35 -7.77 12.65 8.80
CA GLU A 35 -7.15 11.34 8.64
C GLU A 35 -6.37 11.25 7.31
N ILE A 36 -6.92 11.81 6.24
CA ILE A 36 -6.22 11.88 4.94
C ILE A 36 -4.92 12.68 5.07
N ARG A 37 -4.93 13.82 5.76
CA ARG A 37 -3.73 14.63 5.99
C ARG A 37 -2.69 13.86 6.79
N GLN A 38 -3.07 13.26 7.91
CA GLN A 38 -2.17 12.46 8.75
C GLN A 38 -1.60 11.25 8.01
N MET A 39 -2.40 10.58 7.17
CA MET A 39 -1.93 9.48 6.33
C MET A 39 -0.87 9.95 5.33
N ARG A 40 -1.06 11.12 4.68
CA ARG A 40 -0.06 11.70 3.76
C ARG A 40 1.26 12.01 4.47
N GLU A 41 1.19 12.59 5.67
CA GLU A 41 2.39 12.85 6.49
C GLU A 41 3.12 11.55 6.84
N ARG A 42 2.39 10.51 7.24
CA ARG A 42 2.98 9.19 7.52
C ARG A 42 3.59 8.55 6.28
N LEU A 43 2.98 8.71 5.11
CA LEU A 43 3.51 8.19 3.84
C LEU A 43 4.82 8.89 3.40
N SER A 44 5.13 10.07 3.95
CA SER A 44 6.42 10.74 3.69
C SER A 44 7.60 10.01 4.35
N THR A 45 7.36 9.32 5.46
CA THR A 45 8.40 8.61 6.25
C THR A 45 8.25 7.09 6.18
N LYS A 46 7.10 6.59 5.73
CA LYS A 46 6.81 5.16 5.59
C LYS A 46 6.59 4.75 4.14
N MET A 47 6.74 3.47 3.86
CA MET A 47 6.34 2.84 2.59
C MET A 47 5.74 1.46 2.83
N VAL A 48 4.96 0.97 1.87
CA VAL A 48 4.43 -0.40 1.89
C VAL A 48 5.43 -1.29 1.13
N GLN A 49 6.04 -2.23 1.85
CA GLN A 49 6.80 -3.32 1.25
C GLN A 49 5.84 -4.44 0.86
N ILE A 50 5.95 -4.88 -0.38
CA ILE A 50 5.21 -6.02 -0.93
C ILE A 50 6.19 -7.19 -1.04
N GLN A 51 5.86 -8.32 -0.43
CA GLN A 51 6.59 -9.58 -0.59
C GLN A 51 5.68 -10.58 -1.33
N LEU A 52 6.13 -11.00 -2.50
CA LEU A 52 5.45 -11.99 -3.33
C LEU A 52 6.17 -13.33 -3.21
N GLY A 53 5.48 -14.34 -2.68
CA GLY A 53 5.95 -15.72 -2.59
C GLY A 53 4.82 -16.70 -2.91
N ASN A 54 4.65 -17.75 -2.09
CA ASN A 54 3.44 -18.60 -2.15
C ASN A 54 2.19 -17.83 -1.71
N ASP A 55 2.39 -16.78 -0.91
CA ASP A 55 1.39 -15.84 -0.44
C ASP A 55 1.85 -14.40 -0.71
N LEU A 56 0.90 -13.46 -0.65
CA LEU A 56 1.15 -12.02 -0.73
C LEU A 56 1.19 -11.42 0.67
N ARG A 57 2.33 -10.82 1.05
CA ARG A 57 2.47 -10.13 2.33
C ARG A 57 2.74 -8.66 2.14
N LEU A 58 2.00 -7.84 2.87
CA LEU A 58 2.15 -6.39 2.90
C LEU A 58 2.65 -5.96 4.27
N ARG A 59 3.68 -5.12 4.31
CA ARG A 59 4.22 -4.57 5.55
C ARG A 59 4.53 -3.08 5.40
N ILE A 60 4.14 -2.28 6.40
CA ILE A 60 4.61 -0.90 6.50
C ILE A 60 6.04 -0.91 7.06
N ILE A 61 6.96 -0.28 6.34
CA ILE A 61 8.35 -0.09 6.75
C ILE A 61 8.69 1.41 6.74
N ASP A 62 9.74 1.79 7.46
CA ASP A 62 10.35 3.11 7.31
C ASP A 62 10.98 3.24 5.93
N ARG A 63 10.85 4.42 5.32
CA ARG A 63 11.65 4.77 4.15
C ARG A 63 13.10 4.86 4.61
N LEU A 64 13.99 4.15 3.93
CA LEU A 64 15.42 4.25 4.19
C LEU A 64 15.91 5.68 3.88
N PRO A 65 16.81 6.28 4.67
CA PRO A 65 17.33 7.64 4.45
C PRO A 65 18.14 7.86 3.16
N GLU A 66 18.17 6.90 2.24
CA GLU A 66 19.03 6.93 1.07
C GLU A 66 18.16 7.06 -0.18
N LEU A 67 18.08 8.30 -0.70
CA LEU A 67 17.46 8.82 -1.94
C LEU A 67 16.63 10.08 -1.65
N GLN A 68 17.24 11.07 -0.98
CA GLN A 68 16.83 12.48 -1.07
C GLN A 68 17.75 13.19 -2.05
#